data_AF-A0A6P6SW85-F1
#
_entry.id   AF-A0A6P6SW85-F1
#
_cell.length_a   1.000
_cell.length_b   1.000
_cell.length_c   1.000
_cell.angle_alpha   90.00
_cell.angle_beta   90.00
_cell.angle_gamma   90.00
#
_symmetry.space_group_name_H-M   'P 1'
#
loop_
_entity.id
_entity.type
_entity.pdbx_description
1 polymer ?
#
loop_
_entity_poly.entity_id
_entity_poly.type
_entity_poly.pdbx_seq_one_letter_code
_entity_poly.pdbx_strand_id
1 'polypeptide(L)'
;MDEVWRDKNPFMPSDPIRKAQARFWADFVDKKVFTVGRKTWATKGEDLEAANMEFIETYKILEGELGDKPYFGGANFGTKYQKPLILLHI
;
A
#
# COMPACT_ATOMS: atom_id res chain seq x y z
N MET A 1 -14.31 3.19 10.46
CA MET A 1 -12.97 3.66 10.88
C MET A 1 -12.80 5.18 10.73
N ASP A 2 -13.18 5.81 9.60
CA ASP A 2 -13.10 7.28 9.43
C ASP A 2 -13.98 8.13 10.39
N GLU A 3 -14.92 7.51 11.10
CA GLU A 3 -15.86 8.23 11.98
C GLU A 3 -15.29 8.54 13.38
N VAL A 4 -14.35 7.74 13.86
CA VAL A 4 -13.85 7.85 15.24
C VAL A 4 -12.75 8.93 15.38
N TRP A 5 -12.09 9.32 14.29
CA TRP A 5 -10.88 10.15 14.32
C TRP A 5 -10.92 11.37 13.37
N ARG A 6 -12.12 11.90 13.07
CA ARG A 6 -12.28 13.05 12.16
C ARG A 6 -11.52 14.30 12.59
N ASP A 7 -11.44 14.55 13.91
CA ASP A 7 -11.03 15.85 14.44
C ASP A 7 -9.52 16.01 14.65
N LYS A 8 -8.75 14.91 14.56
CA LYS A 8 -7.31 14.94 14.87
C LYS A 8 -6.41 14.66 13.68
N ASN A 9 -6.79 13.74 12.79
CA ASN A 9 -5.99 13.44 11.61
C ASN A 9 -6.74 12.47 10.67
N PRO A 10 -7.58 12.92 9.73
CA PRO A 10 -8.36 11.99 8.91
C PRO A 10 -7.40 11.17 8.03
N PHE A 11 -7.32 9.86 8.29
CA PHE A 11 -6.46 8.93 7.54
C PHE A 11 -6.81 8.90 6.04
N MET A 12 -8.10 9.10 5.75
CA MET A 12 -8.63 9.17 4.39
C MET A 12 -8.82 10.63 3.95
N PRO A 13 -8.62 10.93 2.65
CA PRO A 13 -8.99 12.22 2.06
C PRO A 13 -10.46 12.56 2.31
N SER A 14 -10.80 13.84 2.50
CA SER A 14 -12.20 14.27 2.61
C SER A 14 -12.93 14.21 1.26
N ASP A 15 -12.20 14.43 0.16
CA ASP A 15 -12.73 14.36 -1.19
C ASP A 15 -13.22 12.92 -1.51
N PRO A 16 -14.47 12.73 -1.95
CA PRO A 16 -15.04 11.41 -2.20
C PRO A 16 -14.27 10.57 -3.20
N ILE A 17 -13.75 11.18 -4.26
CA ILE A 17 -13.03 10.48 -5.34
C ILE A 17 -11.68 10.01 -4.83
N ARG A 18 -10.91 10.90 -4.18
CA ARG A 18 -9.63 10.54 -3.58
C ARG A 18 -9.76 9.51 -2.47
N LYS A 19 -10.85 9.56 -1.70
CA LYS A 19 -11.18 8.54 -0.70
C LYS A 19 -11.46 7.18 -1.34
N ALA A 20 -12.23 7.15 -2.43
CA ALA A 20 -12.49 5.92 -3.17
C ALA A 20 -11.20 5.33 -3.74
N GLN A 21 -10.32 6.16 -4.30
CA GLN A 21 -9.00 5.74 -4.80
C GLN A 21 -8.11 5.17 -3.67
N ALA A 22 -8.03 5.85 -2.53
CA ALA A 22 -7.26 5.36 -1.38
C ALA A 22 -7.78 4.01 -0.88
N ARG A 23 -9.11 3.81 -0.84
CA ARG A 23 -9.74 2.53 -0.48
C ARG A 23 -9.46 1.44 -1.50
N PHE A 24 -9.51 1.77 -2.80
CA PHE A 24 -9.20 0.83 -3.87
C PHE A 24 -7.75 0.31 -3.75
N TRP A 25 -6.78 1.21 -3.57
CA TRP A 25 -5.38 0.80 -3.44
C TRP A 25 -5.09 0.02 -2.16
N ALA A 26 -5.74 0.38 -1.06
CA ALA A 26 -5.65 -0.41 0.17
C ALA A 26 -6.20 -1.84 -0.02
N ASP A 27 -7.36 -1.98 -0.66
CA ASP A 27 -7.97 -3.28 -0.98
C ASP A 27 -7.12 -4.08 -1.97
N PHE A 28 -6.53 -3.42 -2.96
CA PHE A 28 -5.61 -4.04 -3.91
C PHE A 28 -4.37 -4.60 -3.21
N VAL A 29 -3.75 -3.84 -2.32
CA VAL A 29 -2.58 -4.31 -1.55
C VAL A 29 -2.95 -5.51 -0.67
N ASP A 30 -4.04 -5.41 0.08
CA ASP A 30 -4.49 -6.48 0.98
C ASP A 30 -4.82 -7.78 0.23
N LYS A 31 -5.47 -7.68 -0.94
CA LYS A 31 -5.87 -8.86 -1.70
C LYS A 31 -4.79 -9.39 -2.62
N LYS A 32 -4.12 -8.54 -3.39
CA LYS A 32 -3.18 -8.96 -4.43
C LYS A 32 -1.76 -9.10 -3.90
N VAL A 33 -1.21 -8.04 -3.31
CA VAL A 33 0.19 -8.05 -2.85
C VAL A 33 0.41 -9.10 -1.77
N PHE A 34 -0.49 -9.19 -0.78
CA PHE A 34 -0.38 -10.20 0.28
C PHE A 34 -0.49 -11.63 -0.27
N THR A 35 -1.45 -11.88 -1.16
CA THR A 35 -1.67 -13.22 -1.73
C THR A 35 -0.47 -13.68 -2.55
N VAL A 36 0.05 -12.83 -3.45
CA VAL A 36 1.16 -13.19 -4.32
C VAL A 36 2.48 -13.25 -3.54
N GLY A 37 2.69 -12.34 -2.58
CA GLY A 37 3.83 -12.40 -1.66
C GLY A 37 3.84 -13.68 -0.83
N ARG A 38 2.68 -14.10 -0.32
CA ARG A 38 2.55 -15.38 0.40
C ARG A 38 2.86 -16.58 -0.49
N LYS A 39 2.35 -16.62 -1.74
CA LYS A 39 2.68 -17.69 -2.69
C LYS A 39 4.19 -17.75 -2.96
N THR A 40 4.81 -16.60 -3.16
CA THR A 40 6.26 -16.48 -3.38
C THR A 40 7.06 -17.04 -2.20
N TRP A 41 6.63 -16.77 -0.96
CA TRP A 41 7.29 -17.33 0.22
C TRP A 41 7.07 -18.84 0.39
N ALA A 42 5.89 -19.34 0.01
CA ALA A 42 5.45 -20.71 0.33
C ALA A 42 5.75 -21.76 -0.75
N THR A 43 6.10 -21.35 -1.98
CA THR A 43 6.30 -22.26 -3.13
C THR A 43 7.78 -22.43 -3.50
N LYS A 44 8.09 -23.42 -4.35
CA LYS A 44 9.44 -23.74 -4.84
C LYS A 44 9.37 -24.20 -6.29
N GLY A 45 10.50 -24.20 -6.99
CA GLY A 45 10.60 -24.68 -8.38
C GLY A 45 9.81 -23.80 -9.36
N GLU A 46 9.18 -24.41 -10.35
CA GLU A 46 8.42 -23.71 -11.40
C GLU A 46 7.29 -22.83 -10.83
N ASP A 47 6.63 -23.28 -9.76
CA ASP A 47 5.57 -22.50 -9.09
C ASP A 47 6.12 -21.21 -8.45
N LEU A 48 7.37 -21.24 -7.95
CA LEU A 48 8.03 -20.05 -7.42
C LEU A 48 8.40 -19.07 -8.53
N GLU A 49 8.86 -19.56 -9.68
CA GLU A 49 9.15 -18.72 -10.83
C GLU A 49 7.88 -18.02 -11.35
N ALA A 50 6.77 -18.76 -11.45
CA ALA A 50 5.47 -18.20 -11.78
C ALA A 50 4.98 -17.16 -10.74
N ALA A 51 5.11 -17.47 -9.45
CA ALA A 51 4.76 -16.55 -8.37
C ALA A 51 5.61 -15.28 -8.40
N ASN A 52 6.92 -15.39 -8.68
CA ASN A 52 7.83 -14.25 -8.83
C ASN A 52 7.43 -13.36 -10.01
N MET A 53 7.04 -13.94 -11.15
CA MET A 53 6.54 -13.17 -12.28
C MET A 53 5.25 -12.41 -11.93
N GLU A 54 4.27 -13.08 -11.30
CA GLU A 54 3.03 -12.44 -10.83
C GLU A 54 3.32 -11.33 -9.79
N PHE A 55 4.34 -11.53 -8.95
CA PHE A 55 4.76 -10.57 -7.94
C PHE A 55 5.35 -9.33 -8.59
N ILE A 56 6.28 -9.49 -9.54
CA ILE A 56 6.89 -8.39 -10.30
C ILE A 56 5.83 -7.60 -11.07
N GLU A 57 4.87 -8.27 -11.72
CA GLU A 57 3.79 -7.58 -12.44
C GLU A 57 2.89 -6.77 -11.49
N THR A 58 2.59 -7.32 -10.31
CA THR A 58 1.83 -6.60 -9.28
C THR A 58 2.56 -5.33 -8.83
N TYR A 59 3.89 -5.40 -8.66
CA TYR A 59 4.69 -4.24 -8.30
C TYR A 59 4.80 -3.21 -9.43
N LYS A 60 4.87 -3.62 -10.70
CA LYS A 60 4.83 -2.67 -11.84
C LYS A 60 3.55 -1.85 -11.87
N ILE A 61 2.41 -2.44 -11.50
CA ILE A 61 1.13 -1.70 -11.38
C ILE A 61 1.24 -0.64 -10.28
N LEU A 62 1.82 -0.99 -9.14
CA LEU A 62 2.01 -0.07 -8.02
C LEU A 62 3.01 1.06 -8.35
N GLU A 63 4.11 0.74 -9.03
CA GLU A 63 5.06 1.72 -9.54
C GLU A 63 4.39 2.68 -10.53
N GLY A 64 3.54 2.16 -11.42
CA GLY A 64 2.77 2.98 -12.36
C GLY A 64 1.80 3.95 -11.68
N GLU A 65 1.13 3.52 -10.60
CA GLU A 65 0.29 4.44 -9.82
C GLU A 65 1.13 5.45 -9.04
N LEU A 66 2.24 5.02 -8.44
CA LEU A 66 3.10 5.90 -7.67
C LEU A 66 3.69 6.99 -8.56
N GLY A 67 4.18 6.63 -9.75
CA GLY A 67 4.86 7.54 -10.66
C GLY A 67 5.97 8.31 -9.94
N ASP A 68 6.00 9.63 -10.12
CA ASP A 68 6.94 10.52 -9.43
C ASP A 68 6.45 10.98 -8.04
N LYS A 69 5.30 10.48 -7.58
CA LYS A 69 4.75 10.88 -6.28
C LYS A 69 5.60 10.23 -5.18
N PRO A 70 5.89 10.96 -4.09
CA PRO A 70 6.59 10.35 -2.96
C PRO A 70 5.74 9.29 -2.26
N TYR A 71 4.40 9.36 -2.37
CA TYR A 71 3.46 8.42 -1.75
C TYR A 71 2.20 8.23 -2.63
N PHE A 72 1.48 7.11 -2.45
CA PHE A 72 0.21 6.82 -3.14
C PHE A 72 -0.87 7.90 -2.89
N GLY A 73 -0.80 8.62 -1.77
CA GLY A 73 -1.66 9.77 -1.46
C GLY A 73 -1.20 11.11 -2.04
N GLY A 74 -0.10 11.13 -2.81
CA GLY A 74 0.57 12.33 -3.30
C GLY A 74 1.72 12.76 -2.38
N ALA A 75 1.75 14.02 -1.98
CA ALA A 75 2.86 14.62 -1.22
C ALA A 75 2.95 14.17 0.26
N ASN A 76 1.91 13.54 0.80
CA ASN A 76 1.87 13.12 2.20
C ASN A 76 1.77 11.59 2.29
N PHE A 77 2.69 10.96 3.02
CA PHE A 77 2.42 9.67 3.65
C PHE A 77 1.27 9.89 4.61
N GLY A 78 0.43 8.86 4.84
CA GLY A 78 -0.73 8.90 5.75
C GLY A 78 -0.67 10.06 6.77
N THR A 79 -1.52 11.05 6.52
CA THR A 79 -1.55 12.40 7.09
C THR A 79 -0.47 12.84 8.12
N LYS A 80 0.38 13.77 7.67
CA LYS A 80 1.22 14.81 8.34
C LYS A 80 2.06 14.53 9.60
N TYR A 81 1.84 13.53 10.43
CA TYR A 81 2.70 13.29 11.59
C TYR A 81 2.81 11.81 11.95
N GLN A 82 3.70 11.12 11.27
CA GLN A 82 4.37 9.97 11.87
C GLN A 82 5.81 10.41 12.15
N LYS A 83 6.07 10.74 13.41
CA LYS A 83 7.45 10.81 13.93
C LYS A 83 8.18 9.55 13.47
N PRO A 84 9.41 9.63 12.94
CA PRO A 84 10.14 8.45 12.52
C PRO A 84 10.32 7.53 13.73
N LEU A 85 9.63 6.38 13.72
CA LEU A 85 9.84 5.31 14.69
C LEU A 85 11.10 4.50 14.31
N ILE A 86 12.19 5.20 13.95
CA ILE A 86 13.51 4.61 13.71
C ILE A 86 14.50 5.02 14.83
N LEU A 87 13.99 5.55 15.94
CA LEU A 87 14.79 5.79 17.15
C LEU A 87 14.05 5.27 18.38
N LEU A 88 14.01 3.95 18.52
CA LEU A 88 14.03 3.33 19.85
C LEU A 88 14.67 1.93 19.77
N HIS A 89 15.99 1.90 19.98
CA HIS A 89 16.82 0.80 20.49
C HIS A 89 16.88 -0.50 19.66
N ILE A 90 18.07 -0.96 19.26
CA ILE A 90 18.82 -2.02 19.97
C ILE A 90 17.89 -3.14 20.46
#